data_AF-A0A3D3TCW4-F1
#
_entry.id   AF-A0A3D3TCW4-F1
#
_cell.length_a   1.000
_cell.length_b   1.000
_cell.length_c   1.000
_cell.angle_alpha   90.00
_cell.angle_beta   90.00
_cell.angle_gamma   90.00
#
_symmetry.space_group_name_H-M   'P 1'
#
loop_
_entity.id
_entity.type
_entity.pdbx_description
1 polymer ?
#
loop_
_entity_poly.entity_id
_entity_poly.type
_entity_poly.pdbx_seq_one_letter_code
_entity_poly.pdbx_strand_id
1 'polypeptide(L)'
;MKRNSLWNRAFTALVFLFLYAPIVVLIVFSFNAGNSNAVWSGFSLKWYQQLFSDRLVMQSVYTTLMVSVLSTAIATVAGTFA
;
A
#
# COMPACT_ATOMS: atom_id res chain seq x y z
N MET A 1 29.77 24.15 -12.50
CA MET A 1 28.88 24.03 -11.32
C MET A 1 28.88 22.58 -10.82
N LYS A 2 29.77 22.21 -9.89
CA LYS A 2 29.75 20.89 -9.25
C LYS A 2 28.57 20.86 -8.27
N ARG A 3 27.40 20.45 -8.76
CA ARG A 3 26.19 20.30 -7.94
C ARG A 3 26.47 19.24 -6.88
N ASN A 4 26.42 19.60 -5.60
CA ASN A 4 26.73 18.72 -4.47
C ASN A 4 25.82 17.48 -4.49
N SER A 5 26.28 16.42 -5.17
CA SER A 5 25.48 15.22 -5.44
C SER A 5 25.02 14.53 -4.15
N LEU A 6 25.82 14.62 -3.09
CA LEU A 6 25.47 14.09 -1.76
C LEU A 6 24.26 14.80 -1.15
N TRP A 7 24.18 16.13 -1.25
CA TRP A 7 23.05 16.90 -0.74
C TRP A 7 21.76 16.57 -1.49
N ASN A 8 21.83 16.51 -2.82
CA ASN A 8 20.67 16.12 -3.63
C ASN A 8 20.20 14.70 -3.31
N ARG A 9 21.13 13.74 -3.15
CA ARG A 9 20.81 12.36 -2.77
C ARG A 9 20.16 12.29 -1.39
N ALA A 10 20.71 13.01 -0.41
CA ALA A 10 20.15 13.06 0.94
C ALA A 10 18.74 13.67 0.94
N PHE A 11 18.53 14.76 0.21
CA PHE A 11 17.22 15.38 0.05
C PHE A 11 16.21 14.42 -0.61
N THR A 12 16.59 13.78 -1.72
CA THR A 12 15.73 12.78 -2.37
C THR A 12 15.40 11.61 -1.45
N ALA A 13 16.39 11.10 -0.70
CA ALA A 13 16.16 10.03 0.28
C ALA A 13 15.20 10.46 1.40
N LEU A 14 15.30 11.70 1.89
CA LEU A 14 14.41 12.24 2.90
C LEU A 14 12.97 12.39 2.38
N VAL A 15 12.80 12.85 1.13
CA VAL A 15 11.49 12.93 0.48
C VAL A 15 10.86 11.54 0.37
N PHE A 16 11.62 10.54 -0.10
CA PHE A 16 11.12 9.17 -0.15
C PHE A 16 10.78 8.64 1.24
N LEU A 17 11.66 8.85 2.23
CA LEU A 17 11.38 8.42 3.60
C LEU A 17 10.08 9.04 4.12
N PHE A 18 9.85 10.33 3.88
CA PHE A 18 8.62 11.01 4.29
C PHE A 18 7.37 10.44 3.61
N LEU A 19 7.43 10.18 2.30
CA LEU A 19 6.31 9.61 1.54
C LEU A 19 5.99 8.17 1.96
N TYR A 20 7.01 7.36 2.25
CA TYR A 20 6.84 5.95 2.61
C TYR A 20 6.65 5.73 4.12
N ALA A 21 7.07 6.65 4.99
CA ALA A 21 6.88 6.56 6.44
C ALA A 21 5.43 6.23 6.86
N PRO A 22 4.37 6.90 6.37
CA PRO A 22 3.00 6.55 6.76
C PRO A 22 2.61 5.14 6.32
N ILE A 23 3.10 4.67 5.16
CA ILE A 23 2.87 3.30 4.68
C ILE A 23 3.55 2.30 5.62
N VAL A 24 4.78 2.58 6.04
CA VAL A 24 5.52 1.73 6.99
C VAL A 24 4.78 1.68 8.34
N VAL A 25 4.28 2.81 8.83
CA VAL A 25 3.48 2.86 10.06
C VAL A 25 2.23 1.98 9.91
N LEU A 26 1.49 2.08 8.81
CA LEU A 26 0.32 1.23 8.54
C LEU A 26 0.70 -0.25 8.50
N ILE A 27 1.82 -0.61 7.86
CA ILE A 27 2.31 -1.99 7.83
C ILE A 27 2.61 -2.49 9.24
N VAL A 28 3.35 -1.72 10.04
CA VAL A 28 3.67 -2.11 11.43
C VAL A 28 2.39 -2.32 12.22
N PHE A 29 1.47 -1.35 12.22
CA PHE A 29 0.21 -1.43 12.95
C PHE A 29 -0.76 -2.49 12.41
N SER A 30 -0.62 -2.95 11.15
CA SER A 30 -1.39 -4.10 10.64
C SER A 30 -1.13 -5.39 11.42
N PHE A 31 0.05 -5.50 12.06
CA PHE A 31 0.41 -6.61 12.94
C PHE A 31 0.00 -6.38 14.40
N ASN A 32 -0.75 -5.33 14.72
CA ASN A 32 -1.14 -5.04 16.09
C ASN A 32 -2.21 -6.03 16.59
N ALA A 33 -1.92 -6.70 17.70
CA ALA A 33 -2.85 -7.57 18.41
C ALA A 33 -4.03 -6.83 19.06
N GLY A 34 -3.93 -5.51 19.22
CA GLY A 34 -4.97 -4.66 19.79
C GLY A 34 -6.13 -4.41 18.83
N ASN A 35 -7.21 -3.81 19.34
CA ASN A 35 -8.35 -3.34 18.54
C ASN A 35 -8.27 -1.83 18.24
N SER A 36 -7.21 -1.17 18.72
CA SER A 36 -6.95 0.25 18.52
C SER A 36 -5.65 0.45 17.75
N ASN A 37 -5.70 1.31 16.73
CA ASN A 37 -4.52 1.71 15.95
C ASN A 37 -3.64 2.74 16.68
N ALA A 38 -4.03 3.17 17.90
CA ALA A 38 -3.27 4.14 18.69
C ALA A 38 -2.37 3.50 19.75
N VAL A 39 -2.62 2.24 20.14
CA VAL A 39 -1.91 1.56 21.23
C VAL A 39 -1.39 0.22 20.73
N TRP A 40 -0.07 0.04 20.75
CA TRP A 40 0.56 -1.22 20.40
C TRP A 40 0.31 -2.26 21.51
N SER A 41 -0.43 -3.34 21.20
CA SER A 41 -0.75 -4.39 22.17
C SER A 41 0.04 -5.69 21.95
N GLY A 42 0.94 -5.73 20.97
CA GLY A 42 1.75 -6.91 20.62
C GLY A 42 1.65 -7.27 19.13
N PHE A 43 2.46 -8.24 18.70
CA PHE A 43 2.46 -8.74 17.32
C PHE A 43 1.42 -9.84 17.12
N SER A 44 0.63 -9.78 16.04
CA SER A 44 -0.39 -10.77 15.70
C SER A 44 -0.74 -10.75 14.21
N LEU A 45 -1.15 -11.91 13.68
CA LEU A 45 -1.70 -12.07 12.32
C LEU A 45 -3.22 -12.17 12.30
N LYS A 46 -3.90 -11.91 13.44
CA LYS A 46 -5.36 -12.08 13.58
C LYS A 46 -6.16 -11.37 12.49
N TRP A 47 -5.76 -10.15 12.12
CA TRP A 47 -6.47 -9.35 11.13
C TRP A 47 -6.36 -9.90 9.72
N TYR A 48 -5.21 -10.48 9.38
CA TYR A 48 -5.02 -11.19 8.11
C TYR A 48 -5.91 -12.43 8.04
N GLN A 49 -5.98 -13.22 9.12
CA GLN A 49 -6.88 -14.38 9.17
C GLN A 49 -8.35 -13.96 9.03
N GLN A 50 -8.75 -12.90 9.75
CA GLN A 50 -10.11 -12.36 9.69
C GLN A 50 -10.44 -11.87 8.27
N LEU A 51 -9.51 -11.18 7.61
CA LEU A 51 -9.65 -10.68 6.23
C LEU A 51 -10.00 -11.81 5.25
N PHE A 52 -9.27 -12.92 5.30
CA PHE A 52 -9.52 -14.06 4.40
C PHE A 52 -10.76 -14.87 4.77
N SER A 53 -11.19 -14.84 6.03
CA SER A 53 -12.42 -15.49 6.47
C SER A 53 -13.70 -14.68 6.14
N ASP A 54 -13.56 -13.38 5.91
CA ASP A 54 -14.68 -12.49 5.60
C ASP A 54 -15.05 -12.58 4.11
N ARG A 55 -16.19 -13.22 3.84
CA ARG A 55 -16.70 -13.41 2.48
C ARG A 55 -17.00 -12.09 1.76
N LEU A 56 -17.46 -11.07 2.48
CA LEU A 56 -17.88 -9.79 1.89
C LEU A 56 -16.63 -9.00 1.46
N VAL A 57 -15.61 -8.98 2.32
CA VAL A 57 -14.30 -8.41 1.98
C VAL A 57 -13.70 -9.12 0.77
N MET A 58 -13.64 -10.46 0.80
CA MET A 58 -13.05 -11.21 -0.30
C MET A 58 -13.80 -11.05 -1.62
N GLN A 59 -15.14 -11.02 -1.59
CA GLN A 59 -15.93 -10.75 -2.78
C GLN A 59 -15.62 -9.36 -3.37
N SER A 60 -15.42 -8.36 -2.51
CA SER A 60 -15.03 -7.01 -2.93
C SER A 60 -13.66 -7.02 -3.61
N VAL A 61 -12.68 -7.74 -3.03
CA VAL A 61 -11.34 -7.91 -3.63
C VAL A 61 -11.43 -8.52 -5.03
N TYR A 62 -12.16 -9.62 -5.19
CA TYR A 62 -12.32 -10.27 -6.50
C TYR A 62 -13.00 -9.36 -7.53
N THR A 63 -14.02 -8.63 -7.11
CA THR A 63 -14.75 -7.69 -7.97
C THR A 63 -13.81 -6.58 -8.43
N THR A 64 -13.09 -5.95 -7.51
CA THR A 64 -12.12 -4.89 -7.82
C THR A 64 -11.02 -5.38 -8.75
N LEU A 65 -10.46 -6.58 -8.51
CA LEU A 65 -9.42 -7.15 -9.36
C LEU A 65 -9.93 -7.44 -10.77
N MET A 66 -11.12 -8.03 -10.89
CA MET A 66 -11.72 -8.32 -12.20
C MET A 66 -11.97 -7.03 -12.99
N VAL A 67 -12.57 -6.03 -12.34
CA VAL A 67 -12.87 -4.74 -12.97
C VAL A 67 -11.60 -3.98 -13.34
N SER A 68 -10.59 -3.94 -12.46
CA SER A 68 -9.35 -3.20 -12.71
C SER A 68 -8.54 -3.82 -13.85
N VAL A 69 -8.48 -5.14 -13.95
CA VAL A 69 -7.77 -5.83 -15.04
C VAL A 69 -8.46 -5.58 -16.37
N LEU A 70 -9.79 -5.73 -16.45
CA LEU A 70 -10.54 -5.46 -17.67
C LEU A 70 -10.44 -4.00 -18.08
N SER A 71 -10.58 -3.08 -17.13
CA SER A 71 -10.44 -1.63 -17.36
C SER A 71 -9.04 -1.29 -17.88
N THR A 72 -7.99 -1.83 -17.26
CA THR A 72 -6.60 -1.62 -17.68
C THR A 72 -6.36 -2.16 -19.08
N ALA A 73 -6.85 -3.36 -19.39
CA ALA A 73 -6.69 -3.97 -20.71
C ALA A 73 -7.36 -3.14 -21.80
N ILE A 74 -8.63 -2.75 -21.60
CA ILE A 74 -9.39 -1.91 -22.54
C ILE A 74 -8.71 -0.55 -22.71
N ALA A 75 -8.33 0.11 -21.61
CA ALA A 75 -7.66 1.41 -21.66
C ALA A 75 -6.30 1.34 -22.38
N THR A 76 -5.53 0.28 -22.17
CA THR A 76 -4.23 0.08 -22.85
C THR A 76 -4.42 -0.11 -24.35
N VAL A 77 -5.39 -0.94 -24.76
CA VAL A 77 -5.72 -1.15 -26.17
C VAL A 77 -6.21 0.14 -26.81
N ALA A 78 -7.23 0.77 -26.22
CA ALA A 78 -7.79 2.03 -26.72
C ALA A 78 -6.74 3.15 -26.80
N GLY A 79 -5.91 3.30 -25.76
CA GLY A 79 -4.84 4.30 -25.72
C GLY A 79 -3.68 4.01 -26.67
N THR A 80 -3.48 2.76 -27.11
CA THR A 80 -2.49 2.44 -28.15
C THR A 80 -2.99 2.82 -29.55
N PHE A 81 -4.31 2.84 -29.76
CA PHE A 81 -4.93 3.15 -31.05
C PHE A 81 -5.37 4.62 -31.21
N ALA A 82 -5.36 5.41 -30.12
CA ALA A 82 -5.69 6.84 -30.11
C ALA A 82 -4.45 7.70 -30.39
#